data_AF-A0A959PHR2-F1
#
_entry.id   AF-A0A959PHR2-F1
#
_cell.length_a   1.000
_cell.length_b   1.000
_cell.length_c   1.000
_cell.angle_alpha   90.00
_cell.angle_beta   90.00
_cell.angle_gamma   90.00
#
_symmetry.space_group_name_H-M   'P 1'
#
loop_
_entity.id
_entity.type
_entity.pdbx_description
1 polymer ?
#
loop_
_entity_poly.entity_id
_entity_poly.type
_entity_poly.pdbx_seq_one_letter_code
_entity_poly.pdbx_strand_id
1 'polypeptide(L)'
;MAKNPYDPDNPKTKKQLKELRTPWKLWLYFFKHLPSVLFFGVRLKSLTPYKTEVTVPFKWRTQNPFRSIYAGAQFAAAELSAGLMAGHIIYGRGPMAMLITKVEIEYIKKATGLTTFTCEEGQKILDAVQRTIDSNAPQEVTVLTTGTQLDGQVVSRMKFTWSFKVRA
;
A
#
# COMPACT_ATOMS: atom_id res chain seq x y z
N MET A 1 18.20 -10.50 -21.68
CA MET A 1 17.42 -10.76 -20.44
C MET A 1 17.33 -9.45 -19.68
N ALA A 2 16.15 -8.84 -19.57
CA ALA A 2 15.98 -7.61 -18.81
C ALA A 2 16.33 -7.87 -17.34
N LYS A 3 17.24 -7.07 -16.76
CA LYS A 3 17.60 -7.16 -15.34
C LYS A 3 16.32 -6.99 -14.52
N ASN A 4 16.08 -7.87 -13.55
CA ASN A 4 15.06 -7.64 -12.53
C ASN A 4 15.34 -6.27 -11.89
N PRO A 5 14.44 -5.28 -12.02
CA PRO A 5 14.72 -3.92 -11.57
C PRO A 5 14.62 -3.77 -10.05
N TYR A 6 14.07 -4.78 -9.37
CA TYR A 6 14.14 -4.85 -7.93
C TYR A 6 15.42 -5.60 -7.54
N ASP A 7 16.40 -4.81 -7.12
CA ASP A 7 17.61 -5.32 -6.51
C ASP A 7 17.40 -5.33 -4.98
N PRO A 8 17.11 -6.51 -4.38
CA PRO A 8 17.00 -6.65 -2.93
C PRO A 8 18.33 -6.31 -2.23
N ASP A 9 19.46 -6.38 -2.94
CA ASP A 9 20.78 -6.17 -2.40
C ASP A 9 21.25 -4.72 -2.45
N ASN A 10 20.53 -3.85 -3.16
CA ASN A 10 20.81 -2.42 -3.21
C ASN A 10 20.79 -1.82 -1.79
N PRO A 11 21.88 -1.17 -1.33
CA PRO A 11 21.97 -0.59 0.00
C PRO A 11 20.88 0.44 0.32
N LYS A 12 20.42 1.19 -0.68
CA LYS A 12 19.33 2.17 -0.52
C LYS A 12 18.01 1.47 -0.25
N THR A 13 17.70 0.42 -1.01
CA THR A 13 16.50 -0.41 -0.84
C THR A 13 16.48 -1.08 0.54
N LYS A 14 17.61 -1.67 0.96
CA LYS A 14 17.78 -2.27 2.29
C LYS A 14 17.58 -1.24 3.41
N LYS A 15 18.16 -0.05 3.27
CA LYS A 15 18.01 1.05 4.24
C LYS A 15 16.55 1.48 4.35
N GLN A 16 15.88 1.73 3.23
CA GLN A 16 14.47 2.14 3.23
C GLN A 16 13.58 1.08 3.88
N LEU A 17 13.78 -0.19 3.53
CA LEU A 17 13.01 -1.28 4.12
C LEU A 17 13.23 -1.37 5.63
N LYS A 18 14.47 -1.17 6.10
CA LYS A 18 14.78 -1.09 7.54
C LYS A 18 14.05 0.07 8.21
N GLU A 19 13.98 1.24 7.57
CA GLU A 19 13.28 2.41 8.10
C GLU A 19 11.76 2.20 8.17
N LEU A 20 11.15 1.65 7.10
CA LEU A 20 9.72 1.32 7.06
C LEU A 20 9.35 0.24 8.09
N ARG A 21 10.24 -0.72 8.36
CA ARG A 21 10.06 -1.74 9.39
C ARG A 21 10.37 -1.24 10.81
N THR A 22 10.93 -0.05 10.97
CA THR A 22 11.22 0.53 12.28
C THR A 22 10.01 1.35 12.77
N PRO A 23 9.26 0.89 13.79
CA PRO A 23 7.95 1.45 14.11
C PRO A 23 7.95 2.95 14.44
N TRP A 24 8.94 3.44 15.20
CA TRP A 24 9.01 4.86 15.58
C TRP A 24 9.38 5.77 14.40
N LYS A 25 10.20 5.29 13.45
CA LYS A 25 10.53 6.03 12.22
C LYS A 25 9.32 6.14 11.30
N LEU A 26 8.62 5.02 11.10
CA LEU A 26 7.39 5.02 10.31
C LEU A 26 6.32 5.89 10.97
N TRP A 27 6.21 5.85 12.30
CA TRP A 27 5.32 6.71 13.07
C TRP A 27 5.64 8.19 12.85
N LEU A 28 6.91 8.61 12.93
CA LEU A 28 7.33 9.98 12.63
C LEU A 28 7.00 10.39 11.19
N TYR A 29 7.22 9.48 10.23
CA TYR A 29 6.89 9.71 8.84
C TYR A 29 5.38 9.95 8.65
N PHE A 30 4.53 9.08 9.20
CA PHE A 30 3.08 9.28 9.14
C PHE A 30 2.64 10.52 9.90
N PHE A 31 3.26 10.87 11.02
CA PHE A 31 2.93 12.10 11.75
C PHE A 31 3.16 13.33 10.87
N LYS A 32 4.26 13.36 10.12
CA LYS A 32 4.61 14.48 9.26
C LYS A 32 3.80 14.53 7.96
N HIS A 33 3.49 13.39 7.36
CA HIS A 33 2.97 13.33 5.99
C HIS A 33 1.56 12.75 5.86
N LEU A 34 1.11 11.92 6.80
CA LEU A 34 -0.17 11.21 6.76
C LEU A 34 -0.83 11.14 8.16
N PRO A 35 -1.12 12.29 8.81
CA PRO A 35 -1.62 12.31 10.19
C PRO A 35 -2.95 11.57 10.36
N SER A 36 -3.80 11.53 9.32
CA SER A 36 -5.06 10.77 9.32
C SER A 36 -4.85 9.26 9.47
N VAL A 37 -3.77 8.71 8.88
CA VAL A 37 -3.41 7.28 8.99
C VAL A 37 -3.05 6.95 10.44
N LEU A 38 -2.32 7.84 11.13
CA LEU A 38 -2.05 7.70 12.57
C LEU A 38 -3.31 7.80 13.41
N PHE A 39 -4.20 8.75 13.08
CA PHE A 39 -5.46 8.91 13.80
C PHE A 39 -6.33 7.64 13.70
N PHE A 40 -6.42 7.04 12.52
CA PHE A 40 -7.09 5.74 12.34
C PHE A 40 -6.35 4.57 13.01
N GLY A 41 -5.11 4.77 13.47
CA GLY A 41 -4.31 3.73 14.11
C GLY A 41 -3.90 2.62 13.15
N VAL A 42 -3.76 2.97 11.86
CA VAL A 42 -3.29 2.06 10.81
C VAL A 42 -1.83 1.70 11.05
N ARG A 43 -1.47 0.44 10.84
CA ARG A 43 -0.10 -0.07 11.07
C ARG A 43 0.37 -0.95 9.93
N LEU A 44 1.62 -0.75 9.51
CA LEU A 44 2.33 -1.68 8.64
C LEU A 44 2.64 -2.96 9.45
N LYS A 45 2.12 -4.11 8.99
CA LYS A 45 2.38 -5.42 9.59
C LYS A 45 3.57 -6.11 8.92
N SER A 46 3.59 -6.12 7.59
CA SER A 46 4.69 -6.69 6.81
C SER A 46 4.83 -5.95 5.48
N LEU A 47 6.07 -5.88 4.98
CA LEU A 47 6.40 -5.30 3.68
C LEU A 47 7.48 -6.14 3.02
N THR A 48 7.19 -6.59 1.81
CA THR A 48 8.09 -7.24 0.87
C THR A 48 7.82 -6.66 -0.53
N PRO A 49 8.62 -6.99 -1.54
CA PRO A 49 8.40 -6.52 -2.90
C PRO A 49 7.14 -7.08 -3.56
N TYR A 50 6.69 -8.23 -3.05
CA TYR A 50 5.59 -9.00 -3.65
C TYR A 50 4.31 -8.94 -2.81
N LYS A 51 4.44 -8.66 -1.51
CA LYS A 51 3.35 -8.67 -0.54
C LYS A 51 3.52 -7.59 0.52
N THR A 52 2.43 -6.89 0.80
CA THR A 52 2.32 -5.90 1.87
C THR A 52 1.05 -6.14 2.67
N GLU A 53 1.19 -6.16 3.99
CA GLU A 53 0.06 -6.26 4.92
C GLU A 53 -0.02 -5.01 5.79
N VAL A 54 -1.19 -4.39 5.81
CA VAL A 54 -1.50 -3.22 6.64
C VAL A 54 -2.73 -3.54 7.48
N THR A 55 -2.73 -3.13 8.75
CA THR A 55 -3.85 -3.39 9.66
C THR A 55 -4.55 -2.11 10.08
N VAL A 56 -5.87 -2.20 10.29
CA VAL A 56 -6.68 -1.14 10.90
C VAL A 56 -7.55 -1.73 12.02
N PRO A 57 -7.50 -1.17 13.24
CA PRO A 57 -8.27 -1.69 14.36
C PRO A 57 -9.70 -1.17 14.33
N PHE A 58 -10.66 -1.96 14.82
CA PHE A 58 -12.01 -1.47 15.14
C PHE A 58 -12.00 -0.80 16.53
N LYS A 59 -12.01 0.53 16.56
CA LYS A 59 -11.95 1.38 17.77
C LYS A 59 -12.82 2.62 17.58
N TRP A 60 -12.96 3.44 18.63
CA TRP A 60 -13.73 4.69 18.56
C TRP A 60 -13.32 5.62 17.40
N ARG A 61 -12.02 5.68 17.06
CA ARG A 61 -11.49 6.51 15.97
C ARG A 61 -11.81 6.00 14.56
N THR A 62 -12.23 4.76 14.45
CA THR A 62 -12.42 4.06 13.17
C THR A 62 -13.81 3.45 13.02
N GLN A 63 -14.67 3.51 14.03
CA GLN A 63 -16.03 2.98 13.96
C GLN A 63 -16.99 3.94 13.24
N ASN A 64 -18.05 3.38 12.67
CA ASN A 64 -19.20 4.11 12.14
C ASN A 64 -20.45 3.85 13.01
N PRO A 65 -21.58 4.54 12.77
CA PRO A 65 -22.84 4.31 13.51
C PRO A 65 -23.42 2.90 13.37
N PHE A 66 -22.96 2.10 12.40
CA PHE A 66 -23.41 0.74 12.14
C PHE A 66 -22.59 -0.34 12.85
N ARG A 67 -21.73 0.07 13.81
CA ARG A 67 -20.86 -0.79 14.61
C ARG A 67 -19.87 -1.60 13.77
N SER A 68 -19.29 -0.96 12.75
CA SER A 68 -18.21 -1.53 11.94
C SER A 68 -17.14 -0.49 11.67
N ILE A 69 -16.00 -0.90 11.11
CA ILE A 69 -14.97 0.02 10.65
C ILE A 69 -15.56 0.90 9.53
N TYR A 70 -15.42 2.21 9.69
CA TYR A 70 -15.77 3.26 8.75
C TYR A 70 -15.12 3.03 7.39
N ALA A 71 -15.90 3.26 6.33
CA ALA A 71 -15.48 3.06 4.94
C ALA A 71 -14.15 3.75 4.61
N GLY A 72 -13.97 5.01 5.05
CA GLY A 72 -12.74 5.76 4.82
C GLY A 72 -11.52 5.21 5.58
N ALA A 73 -11.72 4.62 6.77
CA ALA A 73 -10.62 4.00 7.51
C ALA A 73 -10.17 2.68 6.86
N GLN A 74 -11.13 1.90 6.32
CA GLN A 74 -10.82 0.73 5.49
C GLN A 74 -10.08 1.15 4.20
N PHE A 75 -10.57 2.19 3.50
CA PHE A 75 -9.93 2.73 2.31
C PHE A 75 -8.48 3.15 2.58
N ALA A 76 -8.23 3.91 3.64
CA ALA A 76 -6.88 4.36 4.00
C ALA A 76 -5.92 3.19 4.26
N ALA A 77 -6.37 2.14 4.95
CA ALA A 77 -5.54 0.96 5.18
C ALA A 77 -5.30 0.16 3.90
N ALA A 78 -6.32 0.03 3.04
CA ALA A 78 -6.23 -0.69 1.78
C ALA A 78 -5.30 0.01 0.78
N GLU A 79 -5.48 1.33 0.62
CA GLU A 79 -4.68 2.18 -0.25
C GLU A 79 -3.21 2.18 0.19
N LEU A 80 -2.96 2.33 1.50
CA LEU A 80 -1.61 2.30 2.04
C LEU A 80 -0.88 0.96 1.80
N SER A 81 -1.59 -0.17 1.77
CA SER A 81 -0.96 -1.47 1.48
C SER A 81 -0.40 -1.55 0.05
N ALA A 82 -1.12 -0.99 -0.94
CA ALA A 82 -0.66 -0.89 -2.31
C ALA A 82 0.37 0.24 -2.47
N GLY A 83 0.13 1.39 -1.84
CA GLY A 83 0.98 2.58 -1.91
C GLY A 83 2.38 2.36 -1.32
N LEU A 84 2.48 1.70 -0.16
CA LEU A 84 3.78 1.36 0.43
C LEU A 84 4.57 0.36 -0.44
N MET A 85 3.87 -0.59 -1.07
CA MET A 85 4.50 -1.55 -1.99
C MET A 85 5.08 -0.83 -3.22
N ALA A 86 4.25 -0.05 -3.90
CA ALA A 86 4.68 0.71 -5.08
C ALA A 86 5.77 1.73 -4.74
N GLY A 87 5.63 2.45 -3.62
CA GLY A 87 6.64 3.38 -3.12
C GLY A 87 7.97 2.70 -2.79
N HIS A 88 7.94 1.46 -2.29
CA HIS A 88 9.15 0.66 -2.08
C HIS A 88 9.79 0.22 -3.40
N ILE A 89 8.97 -0.19 -4.38
CA ILE A 89 9.43 -0.64 -5.69
C ILE A 89 10.12 0.48 -6.47
N ILE A 90 9.59 1.70 -6.46
CA ILE A 90 10.18 2.84 -7.18
C ILE A 90 11.37 3.47 -6.45
N TYR A 91 11.58 3.14 -5.17
CA TYR A 91 12.63 3.78 -4.38
C TYR A 91 14.02 3.46 -4.93
N GLY A 92 14.84 4.50 -5.10
CA GLY A 92 16.19 4.35 -5.63
C GLY A 92 16.28 4.16 -7.15
N ARG A 93 15.16 4.22 -7.89
CA ARG A 93 15.12 4.11 -9.37
C ARG A 93 15.10 5.45 -10.10
N GLY A 94 15.57 6.51 -9.43
CA GLY A 94 15.51 7.88 -9.94
C GLY A 94 14.19 8.58 -9.61
N PRO A 95 14.04 9.85 -10.04
CA PRO A 95 12.84 10.63 -9.74
C PRO A 95 11.66 10.11 -10.57
N MET A 96 10.61 9.64 -9.89
CA MET A 96 9.38 9.16 -10.52
C MET A 96 8.16 9.78 -9.84
N ALA A 97 7.15 10.11 -10.63
CA ALA A 97 5.81 10.40 -10.16
C ALA A 97 5.03 9.10 -9.97
N MET A 98 4.21 9.05 -8.93
CA MET A 98 3.28 7.97 -8.62
C MET A 98 1.96 8.58 -8.18
N LEU A 99 0.86 8.24 -8.85
CA LEU A 99 -0.47 8.82 -8.62
C LEU A 99 -1.55 7.74 -8.69
N ILE A 100 -2.57 7.82 -7.84
CA ILE A 100 -3.80 7.04 -8.02
C ILE A 100 -4.66 7.74 -9.06
N THR A 101 -5.09 7.02 -10.10
CA THR A 101 -5.95 7.55 -11.17
C THR A 101 -7.36 6.97 -11.15
N LYS A 102 -7.55 5.79 -10.55
CA LYS A 102 -8.87 5.15 -10.39
C LYS A 102 -8.91 4.26 -9.15
N VAL A 103 -10.08 4.20 -8.52
CA VAL A 103 -10.37 3.26 -7.42
C VAL A 103 -11.70 2.56 -7.68
N GLU A 104 -11.74 1.24 -7.46
CA GLU A 104 -12.98 0.45 -7.37
C GLU A 104 -13.05 -0.20 -6.00
N ILE A 105 -14.20 -0.13 -5.32
CA ILE A 105 -14.36 -0.61 -3.94
C ILE A 105 -15.58 -1.52 -3.85
N GLU A 106 -15.39 -2.71 -3.29
CA GLU A 106 -16.43 -3.68 -2.97
C GLU A 106 -16.44 -3.94 -1.46
N TYR A 107 -17.54 -3.64 -0.78
CA TYR A 107 -17.76 -3.99 0.63
C TYR A 107 -18.63 -5.24 0.71
N ILE A 108 -18.07 -6.32 1.25
CA ILE A 108 -18.69 -7.66 1.26
C ILE A 108 -19.36 -7.93 2.61
N LYS A 109 -18.68 -7.57 3.70
CA LYS A 109 -19.16 -7.79 5.08
C LYS A 109 -18.75 -6.63 5.98
N LYS A 110 -19.47 -6.50 7.11
CA LYS A 110 -19.10 -5.55 8.16
C LYS A 110 -17.76 -5.96 8.78
N ALA A 111 -16.79 -5.06 8.74
CA ALA A 111 -15.54 -5.21 9.49
C ALA A 111 -15.77 -4.86 10.96
N THR A 112 -15.88 -5.86 11.83
CA THR A 112 -16.23 -5.70 13.26
C THR A 112 -15.07 -5.96 14.22
N GLY A 113 -13.85 -6.04 13.69
CA GLY A 113 -12.65 -6.34 14.45
C GLY A 113 -11.40 -5.87 13.70
N LEU A 114 -10.22 -6.23 14.21
CA LEU A 114 -8.96 -5.94 13.51
C LEU A 114 -9.01 -6.52 12.09
N THR A 115 -8.82 -5.64 11.10
CA THR A 115 -8.86 -6.02 9.69
C THR A 115 -7.46 -5.86 9.09
N THR A 116 -6.99 -6.88 8.38
CA THR A 116 -5.73 -6.88 7.64
C THR A 116 -6.02 -6.69 6.16
N PHE A 117 -5.47 -5.63 5.59
CA PHE A 117 -5.48 -5.35 4.16
C PHE A 117 -4.19 -5.85 3.54
N THR A 118 -4.32 -6.74 2.56
CA THR A 118 -3.19 -7.40 1.91
C THR A 118 -3.21 -7.11 0.42
N CYS A 119 -2.11 -6.57 -0.10
CA CYS A 119 -1.83 -6.51 -1.52
C CYS A 119 -0.72 -7.53 -1.82
N GLU A 120 -0.93 -8.39 -2.81
CA GLU A 120 0.03 -9.43 -3.26
C GLU A 120 0.40 -9.27 -4.75
N GLU A 121 0.11 -8.11 -5.32
CA GLU A 121 0.27 -7.87 -6.76
C GLU A 121 1.57 -7.14 -7.11
N GLY A 122 2.62 -7.32 -6.29
CA GLY A 122 3.89 -6.61 -6.44
C GLY A 122 4.59 -6.88 -7.77
N GLN A 123 4.42 -8.08 -8.35
CA GLN A 123 4.94 -8.37 -9.69
C GLN A 123 4.32 -7.47 -10.77
N LYS A 124 3.00 -7.22 -10.71
CA LYS A 124 2.34 -6.32 -11.67
C LYS A 124 2.88 -4.90 -11.60
N ILE A 125 3.14 -4.42 -10.37
CA ILE A 125 3.72 -3.10 -10.13
C ILE A 125 5.16 -3.05 -10.66
N LEU A 126 5.96 -4.08 -10.39
CA LEU A 126 7.33 -4.19 -10.90
C LEU A 126 7.37 -4.08 -12.42
N ASP A 127 6.51 -4.84 -13.11
CA ASP A 127 6.45 -4.85 -14.57
C ASP A 127 6.00 -3.50 -15.12
N ALA A 128 5.02 -2.85 -14.48
CA ALA A 128 4.55 -1.53 -14.89
C ALA A 128 5.64 -0.45 -14.73
N VAL A 129 6.32 -0.43 -13.59
CA VAL A 129 7.44 0.48 -13.33
C VAL A 129 8.58 0.23 -14.32
N GLN A 130 8.87 -1.03 -14.64
CA GLN A 130 9.92 -1.37 -15.61
C GLN A 130 9.58 -0.82 -16.99
N ARG A 131 8.33 -1.02 -17.45
CA ARG A 131 7.87 -0.44 -18.72
C ARG A 131 7.95 1.08 -18.72
N THR A 132 7.62 1.74 -17.61
CA THR A 132 7.75 3.21 -17.49
C THR A 132 9.18 3.68 -17.69
N ILE A 133 10.15 2.94 -17.14
CA ILE A 133 11.58 3.26 -17.26
C ILE A 133 12.06 3.01 -18.70
N ASP A 134 11.75 1.83 -19.25
CA ASP A 134 12.22 1.42 -20.58
C ASP A 134 11.63 2.29 -21.69
N SER A 135 10.36 2.66 -21.59
CA SER A 135 9.67 3.42 -22.62
C SER A 135 9.72 4.94 -22.42
N ASN A 136 10.14 5.40 -21.23
CA ASN A 136 10.03 6.79 -20.78
C ASN A 136 8.62 7.40 -20.94
N ALA A 137 7.58 6.55 -20.96
CA ALA A 137 6.18 6.93 -21.13
C ALA A 137 5.38 6.57 -19.88
N PRO A 138 4.33 7.32 -19.53
CA PRO A 138 3.48 6.97 -18.40
C PRO A 138 2.88 5.57 -18.55
N GLN A 139 2.88 4.78 -17.47
CA GLN A 139 2.24 3.47 -17.44
C GLN A 139 1.26 3.40 -16.28
N GLU A 140 0.14 2.73 -16.49
CA GLU A 140 -0.82 2.44 -15.43
C GLU A 140 -0.85 0.95 -15.08
N VAL A 141 -1.18 0.67 -13.83
CA VAL A 141 -1.44 -0.69 -13.35
C VAL A 141 -2.53 -0.67 -12.29
N THR A 142 -3.52 -1.55 -12.45
CA THR A 142 -4.55 -1.78 -11.45
C THR A 142 -4.14 -2.95 -10.55
N VAL A 143 -4.10 -2.71 -9.25
CA VAL A 143 -3.78 -3.72 -8.24
C VAL A 143 -4.88 -3.95 -7.23
N LEU A 144 -5.07 -5.22 -6.83
CA LEU A 144 -6.06 -5.63 -5.83
C LEU A 144 -5.47 -5.67 -4.41
N THR A 145 -6.22 -5.08 -3.48
CA THR A 145 -6.06 -5.26 -2.04
C THR A 145 -7.29 -5.94 -1.46
N THR A 146 -7.09 -6.97 -0.63
CA THR A 146 -8.15 -7.69 0.07
C THR A 146 -8.10 -7.43 1.58
N GLY A 147 -9.22 -7.01 2.17
CA GLY A 147 -9.39 -6.86 3.61
C GLY A 147 -9.97 -8.13 4.24
N THR A 148 -9.27 -8.70 5.23
CA THR A 148 -9.71 -9.90 5.97
C THR A 148 -9.70 -9.69 7.49
N GLN A 149 -10.62 -10.33 8.19
CA GLN A 149 -10.61 -10.44 9.66
C GLN A 149 -9.83 -11.67 10.13
N LEU A 150 -9.66 -11.79 11.46
CA LEU A 150 -8.87 -12.86 12.09
C LEU A 150 -9.34 -14.28 11.73
N ASP A 151 -10.64 -14.45 11.52
CA ASP A 151 -11.28 -15.71 11.12
C ASP A 151 -11.17 -16.01 9.62
N GLY A 152 -10.43 -15.17 8.86
CA GLY A 152 -10.25 -15.30 7.42
C GLY A 152 -11.40 -14.74 6.59
N GLN A 153 -12.46 -14.20 7.20
CA GLN A 153 -13.58 -13.62 6.46
C GLN A 153 -13.13 -12.38 5.68
N VAL A 154 -13.42 -12.37 4.37
CA VAL A 154 -13.21 -11.20 3.51
C VAL A 154 -14.30 -10.17 3.79
N VAL A 155 -13.90 -8.96 4.16
CA VAL A 155 -14.82 -7.85 4.45
C VAL A 155 -14.88 -6.83 3.33
N SER A 156 -13.82 -6.67 2.56
CA SER A 156 -13.79 -5.77 1.40
C SER A 156 -12.69 -6.15 0.40
N ARG A 157 -12.89 -5.75 -0.85
CA ARG A 157 -11.92 -5.83 -1.95
C ARG A 157 -11.81 -4.46 -2.60
N MET A 158 -10.60 -3.98 -2.80
CA MET A 158 -10.35 -2.65 -3.35
C MET A 158 -9.31 -2.74 -4.46
N LYS A 159 -9.62 -2.19 -5.62
CA LYS A 159 -8.68 -2.08 -6.74
C LYS A 159 -8.20 -0.64 -6.83
N PHE A 160 -6.88 -0.46 -6.90
CA PHE A 160 -6.22 0.83 -7.05
C PHE A 160 -5.48 0.86 -8.38
N THR A 161 -5.79 1.83 -9.24
CA THR A 161 -5.02 2.07 -10.47
C THR A 161 -3.98 3.13 -10.19
N TRP A 162 -2.72 2.74 -10.32
CA TRP A 162 -1.55 3.58 -10.12
C TRP A 162 -0.93 3.94 -11.46
N SER A 163 -0.69 5.23 -11.67
CA SER A 163 0.07 5.78 -12.78
C SER A 163 1.50 6.09 -12.34
N PHE A 164 2.47 5.64 -13.13
CA PHE A 164 3.90 5.91 -12.95
C PHE A 164 4.43 6.71 -14.13
N LYS A 165 5.29 7.71 -13.84
CA LYS A 165 5.95 8.53 -14.87
C LYS A 165 7.36 8.92 -14.40
N VAL A 166 8.38 8.71 -15.23
CA VAL A 166 9.75 9.23 -14.96
C VAL A 166 9.71 10.76 -14.98
N ARG A 167 10.40 11.40 -14.05
CA ARG A 167 10.59 12.86 -14.01
C ARG A 167 11.96 13.22 -14.54
N ALA A 168 12.04 14.37 -15.21
CA ALA A 168 13.29 15.04 -15.56
C ALA A 168 13.88 15.75 -14.33
#